data_AF-A0A960LLI6-F1
#
_entry.id   AF-A0A960LLI6-F1
#
_cell.length_a   1.000
_cell.length_b   1.000
_cell.length_c   1.000
_cell.angle_alpha   90.00
_cell.angle_beta   90.00
_cell.angle_gamma   90.00
#
_symmetry.space_group_name_H-M   'P 1'
#
loop_
_entity.id
_entity.type
_entity.pdbx_description
1 polymer ?
#
loop_
_entity_poly.entity_id
_entity_poly.type
_entity_poly.pdbx_seq_one_letter_code
_entity_poly.pdbx_strand_id
1 'polypeptide(L)'
;IYDTLTQSEFLKDFREVSAKHTRGCVVLERPDLVKQLAEKHGAKDTTLRQTAMAEIESMTPRNSQWLPNGDEIPEKHPVYRWAKRIWFNDFGVYQELDASAVPRAEAAKPASVA
;
A
#
# COMPACT_ATOMS: atom_id res chain seq x y z
N ILE A 1 26.77 0.55 0.57
CA ILE A 1 25.34 0.90 0.73
C ILE A 1 24.62 0.91 -0.61
N TYR A 2 25.08 1.68 -1.60
CA TYR A 2 24.46 1.69 -2.95
C TYR A 2 24.31 0.30 -3.56
N ASP A 3 25.39 -0.49 -3.60
CA ASP A 3 25.35 -1.87 -4.13
C ASP A 3 24.39 -2.76 -3.34
N THR A 4 24.39 -2.64 -2.01
CA THR A 4 23.47 -3.36 -1.13
C THR A 4 22.00 -3.05 -1.46
N LEU A 5 21.65 -1.79 -1.72
CA LEU A 5 20.27 -1.40 -2.02
C LEU A 5 19.81 -1.77 -3.43
N THR A 6 20.75 -1.85 -4.38
CA THR A 6 20.46 -2.10 -5.80
C THR A 6 20.54 -3.58 -6.16
N GLN A 7 21.42 -4.34 -5.50
CA GLN A 7 21.63 -5.77 -5.76
C GLN A 7 20.94 -6.69 -4.74
N SER A 8 20.28 -6.14 -3.71
CA SER A 8 19.51 -6.95 -2.75
C SER A 8 18.30 -7.57 -3.43
N GLU A 9 18.28 -8.90 -3.44
CA GLU A 9 17.14 -9.70 -3.90
C GLU A 9 15.88 -9.41 -3.07
N PHE A 10 16.01 -9.31 -1.74
CA PHE A 10 14.92 -8.93 -0.84
C PHE A 10 14.27 -7.59 -1.23
N LEU A 11 15.08 -6.55 -1.49
CA LEU A 11 14.55 -5.24 -1.86
C LEU A 11 14.02 -5.21 -3.29
N LYS A 12 14.56 -6.03 -4.19
CA LYS A 12 14.02 -6.18 -5.54
C LYS A 12 12.63 -6.82 -5.49
N ASP A 13 12.52 -7.96 -4.84
CA ASP A 13 11.26 -8.69 -4.69
C ASP A 13 10.21 -7.85 -3.97
N PHE A 14 10.61 -7.13 -2.90
CA PHE A 14 9.70 -6.21 -2.20
C PHE A 14 9.12 -5.14 -3.13
N ARG A 15 9.95 -4.53 -3.99
CA ARG A 15 9.49 -3.51 -4.95
C ARG A 15 8.54 -4.12 -5.98
N GLU A 16 8.87 -5.28 -6.53
CA GLU A 16 8.04 -5.94 -7.54
C GLU A 16 6.70 -6.41 -6.97
N VAL A 17 6.68 -7.04 -5.80
CA VAL A 17 5.47 -7.49 -5.13
C VAL A 17 4.60 -6.29 -4.75
N SER A 18 5.17 -5.27 -4.11
CA SER A 18 4.41 -4.08 -3.72
C SER A 18 3.79 -3.39 -4.93
N ALA A 19 4.57 -3.15 -5.99
CA ALA A 19 4.10 -2.47 -7.19
C ALA A 19 3.01 -3.24 -7.96
N LYS A 20 3.01 -4.58 -7.90
CA LYS A 20 1.98 -5.42 -8.51
C LYS A 20 0.66 -5.41 -7.74
N HIS A 21 0.72 -5.21 -6.42
CA HIS A 21 -0.43 -5.42 -5.56
C HIS A 21 -1.04 -4.16 -4.97
N THR A 22 -0.33 -3.02 -4.93
CA THR A 22 -0.88 -1.77 -4.40
C THR A 22 -0.11 -0.54 -4.88
N ARG A 23 -0.78 0.63 -4.92
CA ARG A 23 -0.14 1.96 -5.03
C ARG A 23 -0.02 2.67 -3.69
N GLY A 24 -0.60 2.08 -2.66
CA GLY A 24 -0.67 2.58 -1.31
C GLY A 24 0.36 1.93 -0.39
N CYS A 25 0.03 1.90 0.89
CA CYS A 25 0.87 1.25 1.89
C CYS A 25 0.62 -0.27 1.88
N VAL A 26 1.57 -1.04 1.35
CA VAL A 26 1.51 -2.52 1.29
C VAL A 26 1.33 -3.16 2.67
N VAL A 27 1.87 -2.56 3.73
CA VAL A 27 1.71 -3.04 5.11
C VAL A 27 0.26 -2.97 5.57
N LEU A 28 -0.49 -1.94 5.15
CA LEU A 28 -1.89 -1.77 5.53
C LEU A 28 -2.81 -2.60 4.62
N GLU A 29 -2.56 -2.59 3.32
CA GLU A 29 -3.47 -3.19 2.34
C GLU A 29 -3.25 -4.69 2.16
N ARG A 30 -2.00 -5.15 2.25
CA ARG A 30 -1.60 -6.56 2.02
C ARG A 30 -0.57 -7.04 3.07
N PRO A 31 -0.93 -7.04 4.37
CA PRO A 31 -0.04 -7.56 5.42
C PRO A 31 0.36 -9.02 5.19
N ASP A 32 -0.50 -9.79 4.52
CA ASP A 32 -0.25 -11.18 4.10
C ASP A 32 0.99 -11.30 3.20
N LEU A 33 1.15 -10.40 2.23
CA LEU A 33 2.30 -10.40 1.32
C LEU A 33 3.59 -9.96 2.03
N VAL A 34 3.47 -9.02 2.98
CA VAL A 34 4.61 -8.59 3.79
C VAL A 34 5.14 -9.75 4.62
N LYS A 35 4.24 -10.52 5.25
CA LYS A 35 4.61 -11.76 5.97
C LYS A 35 5.34 -12.74 5.05
N GLN A 36 4.75 -13.08 3.91
CA GLN A 36 5.33 -14.04 2.97
C GLN A 36 6.72 -13.62 2.50
N LEU A 37 6.91 -12.33 2.24
CA LEU A 37 8.20 -11.79 1.80
C LEU A 37 9.24 -11.81 2.92
N ALA A 38 8.85 -11.49 4.15
CA ALA A 38 9.73 -11.59 5.32
C ALA A 38 10.19 -13.04 5.56
N GLU A 39 9.27 -14.01 5.51
CA GLU A 39 9.56 -15.43 5.65
C GLU A 39 10.46 -15.94 4.52
N LYS A 40 10.13 -15.59 3.26
CA LYS A 40 10.88 -16.01 2.06
C LYS A 40 12.36 -15.65 2.14
N HIS A 41 12.68 -14.46 2.62
CA HIS A 41 14.06 -13.96 2.70
C HIS A 41 14.70 -14.12 4.08
N GLY A 42 14.03 -14.77 5.04
CA GLY A 42 14.53 -14.95 6.40
C GLY A 42 14.80 -13.62 7.13
N ALA A 43 13.94 -12.62 6.88
CA ALA A 43 14.07 -11.31 7.49
C ALA A 43 13.92 -11.41 9.02
N LYS A 44 14.82 -10.77 9.75
CA LYS A 44 14.79 -10.73 11.22
C LYS A 44 13.96 -9.55 11.71
N ASP A 45 13.18 -9.77 12.76
CA ASP A 45 12.54 -8.67 13.48
C ASP A 45 13.62 -7.85 14.22
N THR A 46 13.85 -6.63 13.75
CA THR A 46 14.79 -5.68 14.36
C THR A 46 14.10 -4.65 15.24
N THR A 47 12.79 -4.76 15.45
CA THR A 47 12.03 -3.86 16.32
C THR A 47 12.39 -4.11 17.79
N LEU A 48 12.32 -3.08 18.64
CA LEU A 48 12.58 -3.26 20.08
C LEU A 48 11.57 -4.19 20.77
N ARG A 49 10.34 -4.28 20.24
CA ARG A 49 9.27 -5.10 20.83
C ARG A 49 9.41 -6.59 20.48
N GLN A 50 10.09 -6.92 19.38
CA GLN A 50 10.28 -8.30 18.90
C GLN A 50 8.93 -9.04 18.67
N THR A 51 7.89 -8.28 18.29
CA THR A 51 6.53 -8.77 18.08
C THR A 51 6.02 -8.52 16.65
N ALA A 52 6.86 -8.05 15.72
CA ALA A 52 6.42 -7.57 14.41
C ALA A 52 5.70 -8.65 13.59
N MET A 53 6.17 -9.90 13.62
CA MET A 53 5.51 -11.00 12.90
C MET A 53 4.12 -11.30 13.44
N ALA A 54 3.96 -11.35 14.76
CA ALA A 54 2.66 -11.55 15.40
C ALA A 54 1.71 -10.35 15.14
N GLU A 55 2.25 -9.13 15.16
CA GLU A 55 1.49 -7.92 14.81
C GLU A 55 0.97 -8.02 13.36
N ILE A 56 1.83 -8.33 12.38
CA ILE A 56 1.47 -8.47 10.97
C ILE A 56 0.44 -9.61 10.75
N GLU A 57 0.63 -10.76 11.42
CA GLU A 57 -0.33 -11.87 11.35
C GLU A 57 -1.71 -11.51 11.88
N SER A 58 -1.78 -10.67 12.90
CA SER A 58 -3.05 -10.21 13.49
C SER A 58 -3.73 -9.09 12.71
N MET A 59 -3.04 -8.49 11.72
CA MET A 59 -3.58 -7.36 10.97
C MET A 59 -4.66 -7.81 10.00
N THR A 60 -5.80 -7.11 10.06
CA THR A 60 -6.78 -7.12 8.98
C THR A 60 -6.41 -6.05 7.94
N PRO A 61 -6.57 -6.33 6.63
CA PRO A 61 -6.35 -5.33 5.57
C PRO A 61 -7.15 -4.04 5.79
N ARG A 62 -6.52 -2.89 5.53
CA ARG A 62 -7.09 -1.54 5.69
C ARG A 62 -6.81 -0.68 4.47
N ASN A 63 -7.68 0.29 4.21
CA ASN A 63 -7.45 1.30 3.19
C ASN A 63 -6.21 2.13 3.53
N SER A 64 -5.46 2.54 2.52
CA SER A 64 -4.36 3.47 2.67
C SER A 64 -4.66 4.81 1.97
N GLN A 65 -3.61 5.58 1.67
CA GLN A 65 -3.72 6.85 0.94
C GLN A 65 -4.25 6.67 -0.48
N TRP A 66 -4.16 5.46 -1.03
CA TRP A 66 -4.69 5.11 -2.34
C TRP A 66 -6.09 4.53 -2.22
N LEU A 67 -7.08 5.17 -2.86
CA LEU A 67 -8.50 4.82 -2.82
C LEU A 67 -9.02 4.58 -4.25
N PRO A 68 -8.79 3.40 -4.85
CA PRO A 68 -9.08 3.15 -6.26
C PRO A 68 -10.57 3.19 -6.62
N ASN A 69 -11.45 3.02 -5.63
CA ASN A 69 -12.90 2.88 -5.84
C ASN A 69 -13.65 4.21 -5.98
N GLY A 70 -12.93 5.35 -6.01
CA GLY A 70 -13.54 6.67 -6.15
C GLY A 70 -14.12 7.24 -4.85
N ASP A 71 -13.84 6.61 -3.69
CA ASP A 71 -14.12 7.14 -2.35
C ASP A 71 -13.12 8.26 -1.94
N GLU A 72 -12.46 8.89 -2.93
CA GLU A 72 -11.57 10.01 -2.71
C GLU A 72 -12.33 11.21 -2.13
N ILE A 73 -11.66 11.96 -1.26
CA ILE A 73 -12.26 13.15 -0.64
C ILE A 73 -12.65 14.13 -1.76
N PRO A 74 -13.95 14.48 -1.89
CA PRO A 74 -14.41 15.25 -3.03
C PRO A 74 -13.84 16.67 -2.98
N GLU A 75 -13.36 17.13 -4.13
CA GLU A 75 -12.87 18.49 -4.29
C GLU A 75 -14.05 19.48 -4.34
N LYS A 76 -13.95 20.55 -3.55
CA LYS A 76 -15.04 21.53 -3.42
C LYS A 76 -15.25 22.38 -4.68
N HIS A 77 -14.22 22.57 -5.51
CA HIS A 77 -14.25 23.53 -6.63
C HIS A 77 -14.02 22.85 -7.99
N PRO A 78 -14.94 22.98 -8.96
CA PRO A 78 -14.86 22.27 -10.24
C PRO A 78 -13.68 22.71 -11.12
N VAL A 79 -13.28 23.99 -11.06
CA VAL A 79 -12.07 24.48 -11.76
C VAL A 79 -10.80 23.81 -11.24
N TYR A 80 -10.72 23.55 -9.93
CA TYR A 80 -9.56 22.85 -9.34
C TYR A 80 -9.51 21.39 -9.82
N ARG A 81 -10.67 20.72 -9.90
CA ARG A 81 -10.79 19.37 -10.46
C ARG A 81 -10.33 19.26 -11.90
N TRP A 82 -10.67 20.26 -12.72
CA TRP A 82 -10.21 20.33 -14.10
C TRP A 82 -8.71 20.61 -14.19
N ALA A 83 -8.22 21.61 -13.45
CA ALA A 83 -6.81 21.97 -13.40
C ALA A 83 -5.92 20.79 -12.98
N LYS A 84 -6.32 20.06 -11.93
CA LYS A 84 -5.63 18.87 -11.45
C LYS A 84 -5.57 17.76 -12.50
N ARG A 85 -6.67 17.54 -13.23
CA ARG A 85 -6.71 16.55 -14.30
C ARG A 85 -5.76 16.87 -15.46
N ILE A 86 -5.39 18.13 -15.68
CA ILE A 86 -4.51 18.55 -16.78
C ILE A 86 -3.06 18.69 -16.35
N TRP A 87 -2.80 19.29 -15.18
CA TRP A 87 -1.45 19.59 -14.72
C TRP A 87 -0.86 18.57 -13.76
N PHE A 88 -1.70 17.83 -13.04
CA PHE A 88 -1.28 16.85 -12.03
C PHE A 88 -1.86 15.47 -12.38
N ASN A 89 -1.74 15.08 -13.64
CA ASN A 89 -2.03 13.72 -14.07
C ASN A 89 -0.75 12.88 -14.10
N ASP A 90 -0.86 11.60 -13.77
CA ASP A 90 0.28 10.67 -13.77
C ASP A 90 0.73 10.26 -15.19
N PHE A 91 0.43 11.05 -16.22
CA PHE A 91 0.70 10.78 -17.65
C PHE A 91 0.32 9.35 -18.12
N GLY A 92 -0.66 8.73 -17.46
CA GLY A 92 -1.09 7.37 -17.78
C GLY A 92 -0.15 6.26 -17.33
N VAL A 93 0.90 6.56 -16.55
CA VAL A 93 1.90 5.58 -16.06
C VAL A 93 1.25 4.41 -15.31
N TYR A 94 0.04 4.61 -14.78
CA TYR A 94 -0.66 3.65 -13.93
C TYR A 94 -1.90 3.02 -14.55
N GLN A 95 -2.17 3.23 -15.86
CA GLN A 95 -3.38 2.75 -16.53
C GLN A 95 -3.48 1.22 -16.64
N GLU A 96 -2.35 0.52 -16.72
CA GLU A 96 -2.30 -0.94 -16.90
C GLU A 96 -2.41 -1.72 -15.58
N LEU A 97 -2.48 -1.04 -14.44
CA LEU A 97 -2.60 -1.72 -13.15
C LEU A 97 -4.05 -2.06 -12.81
N ASP A 98 -4.25 -3.31 -12.43
CA ASP A 98 -5.54 -3.80 -11.96
C ASP A 98 -5.83 -3.32 -10.54
N ALA A 99 -6.64 -2.27 -10.44
CA ALA A 99 -7.05 -1.70 -9.17
C ALA A 99 -7.98 -2.61 -8.34
N SER A 100 -8.51 -3.67 -8.94
CA SER A 100 -9.36 -4.65 -8.26
C SER A 100 -8.57 -5.68 -7.45
N ALA A 101 -7.24 -5.73 -7.61
CA ALA A 101 -6.36 -6.66 -6.91
C ALA A 101 -6.18 -6.36 -5.40
N VAL A 102 -6.61 -5.18 -4.94
CA VAL A 102 -6.61 -4.83 -3.51
C VAL A 102 -7.96 -5.19 -2.90
N PRO A 103 -8.01 -6.12 -1.93
CA PRO A 103 -9.25 -6.43 -1.24
C PRO A 103 -9.76 -5.15 -0.55
N ARG A 104 -11.04 -4.83 -0.78
CA ARG A 104 -11.71 -3.71 -0.13
C ARG A 104 -11.60 -3.91 1.38
N ALA A 105 -10.95 -2.98 2.07
CA ALA A 105 -11.13 -2.94 3.52
C ALA A 105 -12.61 -2.65 3.75
N GLU A 106 -13.31 -3.55 4.44
CA GLU A 106 -14.63 -3.20 4.97
C GLU A 106 -14.47 -1.90 5.73
N ALA A 107 -15.24 -0.88 5.33
CA ALA A 107 -15.23 0.41 5.99
C ALA A 107 -15.40 0.15 7.49
N ALA A 108 -14.35 0.41 8.27
CA ALA A 108 -14.45 0.38 9.71
C ALA A 108 -15.61 1.34 10.05
N LYS A 109 -16.72 0.79 10.57
CA LYS A 109 -17.84 1.60 11.06
C LYS A 109 -17.23 2.69 11.94
N PRO A 110 -17.56 3.97 11.73
CA PRO A 110 -17.01 5.02 12.57
C PRO A 110 -17.27 4.62 14.02
N ALA A 111 -16.21 4.51 14.82
CA ALA A 111 -16.35 4.30 16.24
C ALA A 111 -17.31 5.39 16.74
N SER A 112 -18.46 4.98 17.27
CA SER A 112 -19.42 5.92 17.84
C SER A 112 -18.67 6.72 18.90
N VAL A 113 -18.42 7.99 18.62
CA VAL A 113 -17.90 8.91 19.60
C VAL A 113 -19.02 9.05 20.64
N ALA A 114 -18.81 8.47 21.81
CA ALA A 114 -19.67 8.60 22.97
C ALA A 114 -19.20 9.80 23.80
#